data_AF-A0A915P338-F1
#
_entry.id   AF-A0A915P338-F1
#
_cell.length_a   1.000
_cell.length_b   1.000
_cell.length_c   1.000
_cell.angle_alpha   90.00
_cell.angle_beta   90.00
_cell.angle_gamma   90.00
#
_symmetry.space_group_name_H-M   'P 1'
#
loop_
_entity.id
_entity.type
_entity.pdbx_description
1 polymer ?
#
loop_
_entity_poly.entity_id
_entity_poly.type
_entity_poly.pdbx_seq_one_letter_code
_entity_poly.pdbx_strand_id
1 'polypeptide(L)'
;MDDPEISPKLDPGDYEDRYPKRNRKSKIEDLSSLEDAELQNYIAEKPTKLPYDIDEILTAPYFEYDDVVKSISVEGFTMDYIKSTGLTTPLFFYVPPVKLGMNMPDPNNFTVDDVLENVGRDRKIEVVEVCTQNGRLMNLSDFIDYYKKPVNERKELLNVLSLEFSSTPLADLVSAPAFVPKIDWIDNVWPKELFKRQENLLSKSLWAREQDFSTYPKVQRFIFFFFLFSLFFASDIA
;
A
#
# COMPACT_ATOMS: atom_id res chain seq x y z
N MET A 1 8.72 -41.57 15.01
CA MET A 1 9.56 -40.50 14.45
C MET A 1 9.01 -40.30 13.07
N ASP A 2 7.99 -39.44 12.98
CA ASP A 2 7.28 -39.18 11.74
C ASP A 2 7.95 -38.01 11.03
N ASP A 3 8.29 -38.23 9.77
CA ASP A 3 8.93 -37.30 8.85
C ASP A 3 7.89 -36.25 8.41
N PRO A 4 8.15 -34.93 8.51
CA PRO A 4 7.16 -33.95 8.11
C PRO A 4 7.07 -33.86 6.59
N GLU A 5 5.86 -34.02 6.07
CA GLU A 5 5.49 -33.85 4.66
C GLU A 5 6.13 -32.60 4.04
N ILE A 6 6.96 -32.83 3.02
CA ILE A 6 7.55 -31.80 2.17
C ILE A 6 6.42 -31.24 1.29
N SER A 7 6.01 -29.99 1.53
CA SER A 7 5.15 -29.24 0.62
C SER A 7 5.74 -29.24 -0.80
N PRO A 8 4.92 -29.31 -1.87
CA PRO A 8 5.42 -29.37 -3.23
C PRO A 8 6.24 -28.11 -3.54
N LYS A 9 7.49 -28.29 -3.99
CA LYS A 9 8.30 -27.21 -4.54
C LYS A 9 7.61 -26.70 -5.80
N LEU A 10 7.13 -25.46 -5.77
CA LEU A 10 6.66 -24.75 -6.96
C LEU A 10 7.82 -24.61 -7.96
N ASP A 11 7.54 -24.92 -9.23
CA ASP A 11 8.50 -24.86 -10.34
C ASP A 11 8.98 -23.40 -10.53
N PRO A 12 10.30 -23.12 -10.59
CA PRO A 12 10.83 -21.79 -10.87
C PRO A 12 10.31 -21.15 -12.17
N GLY A 13 9.85 -21.95 -13.14
CA GLY A 13 9.31 -21.46 -14.41
C GLY A 13 8.04 -20.61 -14.29
N ASP A 14 7.20 -20.85 -13.28
CA ASP A 14 5.92 -20.16 -13.09
C ASP A 14 6.06 -18.72 -12.54
N TYR A 15 7.30 -18.25 -12.29
CA TYR A 15 7.55 -16.93 -11.70
C TYR A 15 8.03 -15.88 -12.72
N GLU A 16 8.67 -16.27 -13.82
CA GLU A 16 9.15 -15.30 -14.81
C GLU A 16 8.00 -14.69 -15.63
N ASP A 17 6.92 -15.44 -15.87
CA ASP A 17 5.75 -14.92 -16.61
C ASP A 17 4.87 -13.96 -15.80
N ARG A 18 4.94 -14.00 -14.45
CA ARG A 18 4.10 -13.15 -13.60
C ARG A 18 4.63 -11.73 -13.40
N TYR A 19 5.90 -11.46 -13.72
CA TYR A 19 6.52 -10.14 -13.55
C TYR A 19 7.62 -9.92 -14.60
N PRO A 20 7.28 -9.42 -15.80
CA PRO A 20 8.27 -9.20 -16.85
C PRO A 20 9.32 -8.14 -16.45
N LYS A 21 10.57 -8.34 -16.89
CA LYS A 21 11.67 -7.37 -16.72
C LYS A 21 11.31 -6.07 -17.46
N ARG A 22 10.95 -5.02 -16.72
CA ARG A 22 10.61 -3.71 -17.28
C ARG A 22 11.86 -3.03 -17.86
N ASN A 23 11.83 -2.75 -19.16
CA ASN A 23 12.80 -1.85 -19.79
C ASN A 23 12.56 -0.43 -19.26
N ARG A 24 13.60 0.21 -18.70
CA ARG A 24 13.62 1.61 -18.22
C ARG A 24 13.58 2.62 -19.37
N LYS A 25 12.60 2.48 -20.26
CA LYS A 25 12.12 3.56 -21.11
C LYS A 25 10.64 3.70 -20.80
N SER A 26 10.32 4.29 -19.66
CA SER A 26 8.97 4.80 -19.39
C SER A 26 8.73 6.00 -20.30
N LYS A 27 8.62 5.72 -21.59
CA LYS A 27 7.88 6.57 -22.51
C LYS A 27 6.46 6.52 -21.96
N ILE A 28 5.86 7.68 -21.71
CA ILE A 28 4.42 7.83 -21.50
C ILE A 28 3.76 6.81 -22.43
N GLU A 29 3.15 5.77 -21.88
CA GLU A 29 2.35 4.87 -22.71
C GLU A 29 1.29 5.76 -23.31
N ASP A 30 1.33 5.83 -24.64
CA ASP A 30 0.46 6.65 -25.45
C ASP A 30 -0.97 6.41 -24.96
N LEU A 31 -1.68 7.44 -24.52
CA LEU A 31 -3.07 7.33 -24.04
C LEU A 31 -3.98 6.65 -25.08
N SER A 32 -3.51 6.50 -26.32
CA SER A 32 -4.09 5.67 -27.38
C SER A 32 -4.13 4.15 -27.09
N SER A 33 -3.39 3.65 -26.08
CA SER A 33 -3.36 2.22 -25.70
C SER A 33 -4.34 1.87 -24.58
N LEU A 34 -4.95 2.87 -23.93
CA LEU A 34 -6.03 2.64 -22.97
C LEU A 34 -7.29 2.20 -23.72
N GLU A 35 -8.04 1.24 -23.17
CA GLU A 35 -9.38 0.98 -23.68
C GLU A 35 -10.24 2.24 -23.54
N ASP A 36 -11.18 2.46 -24.46
CA ASP A 36 -12.01 3.68 -24.53
C ASP A 36 -12.64 4.03 -23.16
N ALA A 37 -13.03 3.02 -22.36
CA ALA A 37 -13.61 3.21 -21.04
C ALA A 37 -12.61 3.72 -19.99
N GLU A 38 -11.37 3.23 -20.01
CA GLU A 38 -10.31 3.64 -19.07
C GLU A 38 -9.82 5.05 -19.38
N LEU A 39 -9.70 5.39 -20.67
CA LEU A 39 -9.37 6.74 -21.11
C LEU A 39 -10.45 7.74 -20.73
N GLN A 40 -11.73 7.39 -20.88
CA GLN A 40 -12.85 8.24 -20.45
C GLN A 40 -12.88 8.43 -18.94
N ASN A 41 -12.59 7.37 -18.17
CA ASN A 41 -12.45 7.45 -16.72
C ASN A 41 -11.30 8.39 -16.32
N TYR A 42 -10.14 8.27 -16.96
CA TYR A 42 -9.01 9.18 -16.73
C TYR A 42 -9.38 10.64 -16.97
N ILE A 43 -9.99 10.94 -18.13
CA ILE A 43 -10.40 12.30 -18.48
C ILE A 43 -11.42 12.85 -17.48
N ALA A 44 -12.36 12.02 -17.02
CA ALA A 44 -13.40 12.45 -16.08
C ALA A 44 -12.89 12.61 -14.65
N GLU A 45 -11.86 11.86 -14.22
CA GLU A 45 -11.23 12.02 -12.90
C GLU A 45 -10.09 13.03 -12.88
N LYS A 46 -9.57 13.43 -14.05
CA LYS A 46 -8.48 14.41 -14.15
C LYS A 46 -8.88 15.68 -13.37
N PRO A 47 -8.10 16.10 -12.37
CA PRO A 47 -8.54 17.16 -11.48
C PRO A 47 -8.41 18.48 -12.23
N THR A 48 -9.54 19.04 -12.64
CA THR A 48 -9.58 20.28 -13.44
C THR A 48 -9.24 21.54 -12.64
N LYS A 49 -9.11 21.44 -11.31
CA LYS A 49 -8.93 22.57 -10.38
C LYS A 49 -7.60 22.57 -9.66
N LEU A 50 -6.66 21.70 -10.02
CA LEU A 50 -5.34 21.74 -9.39
C LEU A 50 -4.60 23.03 -9.78
N PRO A 51 -3.79 23.60 -8.87
CA PRO A 51 -3.03 24.81 -9.14
C PRO A 51 -1.82 24.56 -10.07
N TYR A 52 -1.66 23.35 -10.57
CA TYR A 52 -0.55 22.90 -11.42
C TYR A 52 -1.05 21.89 -12.45
N ASP A 53 -0.33 21.77 -13.57
CA ASP A 53 -0.61 20.77 -14.59
C ASP A 53 0.09 19.45 -14.24
N ILE A 54 -0.69 18.38 -14.08
CA ILE A 54 -0.17 17.04 -13.80
C ILE A 54 0.70 16.55 -14.95
N ASP A 55 0.30 16.78 -16.21
CA ASP A 55 1.05 16.27 -17.37
C ASP A 55 2.41 16.97 -17.47
N GLU A 56 2.48 18.26 -17.14
CA GLU A 56 3.74 19.00 -17.05
C GLU A 56 4.65 18.42 -15.95
N ILE A 57 4.11 18.11 -14.77
CA ILE A 57 4.87 17.53 -13.66
C ILE A 57 5.38 16.12 -14.01
N LEU A 58 4.54 15.28 -14.61
CA LEU A 58 4.89 13.91 -14.95
C LEU A 58 5.93 13.81 -16.08
N THR A 59 6.02 14.83 -16.92
CA THR A 59 6.94 14.87 -18.07
C THR A 59 8.11 15.84 -17.87
N ALA A 60 8.18 16.47 -16.70
CA ALA A 60 9.19 17.46 -16.38
C ALA A 60 10.60 16.83 -16.38
N PRO A 61 11.51 17.29 -17.25
CA PRO A 61 12.86 16.73 -17.35
C PRO A 61 13.69 16.99 -16.08
N TYR A 62 13.30 17.95 -15.24
CA TYR A 62 14.02 18.24 -14.00
C TYR A 62 13.81 17.19 -12.90
N PHE A 63 12.87 16.23 -13.06
CA PHE A 63 12.78 15.06 -12.18
C PHE A 63 13.59 13.86 -12.69
N GLU A 64 14.19 13.96 -13.89
CA GLU A 64 15.08 12.93 -14.44
C GLU A 64 16.46 13.02 -13.77
N TYR A 65 16.55 12.48 -12.55
CA TYR A 65 17.79 12.33 -11.83
C TYR A 65 18.27 10.88 -11.86
N ASP A 66 19.54 10.70 -12.16
CA ASP A 66 20.21 9.42 -11.96
C ASP A 66 20.37 9.13 -10.45
N ASP A 67 20.43 7.85 -10.09
CA ASP A 67 20.76 7.38 -8.74
C ASP A 67 19.83 7.83 -7.58
N VAL A 68 18.62 8.33 -7.87
CA VAL A 68 17.60 8.64 -6.84
C VAL A 68 17.22 7.40 -6.03
N VAL A 69 17.21 6.24 -6.69
CA VAL A 69 16.81 4.97 -6.11
C VAL A 69 17.81 3.90 -6.49
N LYS A 70 18.23 3.12 -5.50
CA LYS A 70 19.20 2.04 -5.67
C LYS A 70 18.51 0.69 -5.69
N SER A 71 18.85 -0.14 -6.67
CA SER A 71 18.47 -1.55 -6.68
C SER A 71 19.61 -2.40 -6.14
N ILE A 72 19.30 -3.32 -5.25
CA ILE A 72 20.22 -4.34 -4.74
C ILE A 72 19.51 -5.70 -4.76
N SER A 73 20.28 -6.79 -4.78
CA SER A 73 19.68 -8.12 -4.59
C SER A 73 19.19 -8.28 -3.17
N VAL A 74 18.20 -9.16 -2.97
CA VAL A 74 17.68 -9.50 -1.65
C VAL A 74 18.78 -10.07 -0.76
N GLU A 75 19.65 -10.92 -1.33
CA GLU A 75 20.78 -11.53 -0.64
C GLU A 75 21.84 -10.49 -0.23
N GLY A 76 22.01 -9.44 -1.04
CA GLY A 76 22.91 -8.33 -0.75
C GLY A 76 22.35 -7.38 0.32
N PHE A 77 21.05 -7.46 0.63
CA PHE A 77 20.43 -6.62 1.63
C PHE A 77 20.51 -7.23 3.03
N THR A 78 21.68 -7.07 3.66
CA THR A 78 21.99 -7.65 4.97
C THR A 78 22.00 -6.60 6.09
N MET A 79 22.08 -7.05 7.34
CA MET A 79 22.28 -6.14 8.48
C MET A 79 23.59 -5.34 8.38
N ASP A 80 24.63 -5.90 7.78
CA ASP A 80 25.90 -5.19 7.57
C ASP A 80 25.76 -4.12 6.49
N TYR A 81 24.98 -4.37 5.43
CA TYR A 81 24.59 -3.34 4.48
C TYR A 81 23.84 -2.20 5.18
N ILE A 82 22.84 -2.52 6.01
CA ILE A 82 22.05 -1.50 6.73
C ILE A 82 22.96 -0.66 7.63
N LYS A 83 23.82 -1.29 8.43
CA LYS A 83 24.73 -0.59 9.35
C LYS A 83 25.77 0.27 8.63
N SER A 84 26.29 -0.21 7.49
CA SER A 84 27.31 0.52 6.73
C SER A 84 26.75 1.67 5.89
N THR A 85 25.52 1.53 5.40
CA THR A 85 24.88 2.55 4.54
C THR A 85 23.94 3.49 5.29
N GLY A 86 23.46 3.10 6.47
CA GLY A 86 22.46 3.84 7.23
C GLY A 86 21.10 3.97 6.53
N LEU A 87 20.85 3.24 5.43
CA LEU A 87 19.65 3.37 4.60
C LEU A 87 19.39 4.79 4.09
N THR A 88 20.46 5.57 3.82
CA THR A 88 20.33 6.98 3.39
C THR A 88 19.87 7.15 1.93
N THR A 89 19.81 6.06 1.17
CA THR A 89 19.34 6.05 -0.23
C THR A 89 18.12 5.15 -0.34
N PRO A 90 17.03 5.60 -0.99
CA PRO A 90 15.86 4.76 -1.24
C PRO A 90 16.24 3.48 -1.97
N LEU A 91 15.66 2.36 -1.54
CA LEU A 91 15.88 1.05 -2.14
C LEU A 91 14.65 0.62 -2.93
N PHE A 92 14.89 0.04 -4.11
CA PHE A 92 13.86 -0.60 -4.90
C PHE A 92 14.21 -2.07 -5.13
N PHE A 93 13.22 -2.94 -4.89
CA PHE A 93 13.36 -4.38 -5.04
C PHE A 93 12.42 -4.87 -6.14
N TYR A 94 12.98 -5.28 -7.28
CA TYR A 94 12.23 -5.88 -8.39
C TYR A 94 11.96 -7.38 -8.14
N VAL A 95 11.35 -7.71 -7.00
CA VAL A 95 11.01 -9.08 -6.62
C VAL A 95 9.63 -9.15 -5.97
N PRO A 96 8.95 -10.30 -6.02
CA PRO A 96 7.69 -10.50 -5.31
C PRO A 96 7.84 -10.27 -3.79
N PRO A 97 6.82 -9.74 -3.09
CA PRO A 97 6.86 -9.46 -1.65
C PRO A 97 7.34 -10.64 -0.79
N VAL A 98 6.97 -11.87 -1.16
CA VAL A 98 7.40 -13.10 -0.45
C VAL A 98 8.92 -13.27 -0.41
N LYS A 99 9.65 -12.78 -1.43
CA LYS A 99 11.13 -12.81 -1.44
C LYS A 99 11.73 -11.87 -0.40
N LEU A 100 11.00 -10.83 0.00
CA LEU A 100 11.36 -9.93 1.10
C LEU A 100 10.87 -10.44 2.47
N GLY A 101 10.25 -11.62 2.52
CA GLY A 101 9.62 -12.17 3.71
C GLY A 101 8.35 -11.43 4.12
N MET A 102 7.66 -10.80 3.16
CA MET A 102 6.35 -10.20 3.38
C MET A 102 5.24 -11.23 3.17
N ASN A 103 4.22 -11.16 4.01
CA ASN A 103 2.91 -11.73 3.75
C ASN A 103 2.03 -10.64 3.17
N MET A 104 1.38 -10.92 2.04
CA MET A 104 0.43 -10.03 1.40
C MET A 104 -0.75 -10.87 0.93
N PRO A 105 -2.00 -10.35 1.00
CA PRO A 105 -3.13 -10.97 0.34
C PRO A 105 -2.88 -11.15 -1.15
N ASP A 106 -3.54 -12.15 -1.75
CA ASP A 106 -3.48 -12.37 -3.19
C ASP A 106 -4.12 -11.19 -3.93
N PRO A 107 -3.36 -10.45 -4.77
CA PRO A 107 -3.88 -9.26 -5.45
C PRO A 107 -5.05 -9.56 -6.40
N ASN A 108 -5.19 -10.80 -6.88
CA ASN A 108 -6.29 -11.17 -7.78
C ASN A 108 -7.60 -11.46 -7.03
N ASN A 109 -7.51 -11.71 -5.72
CA ASN A 109 -8.65 -12.14 -4.90
C ASN A 109 -8.97 -11.17 -3.77
N PHE A 110 -8.04 -10.31 -3.38
CA PHE A 110 -8.22 -9.35 -2.31
C PHE A 110 -8.83 -8.05 -2.82
N THR A 111 -10.01 -7.72 -2.29
CA THR A 111 -10.84 -6.61 -2.76
C THR A 111 -11.03 -5.55 -1.67
N VAL A 112 -11.62 -4.43 -2.06
CA VAL A 112 -12.02 -3.37 -1.12
C VAL A 112 -13.10 -3.84 -0.13
N ASP A 113 -13.87 -4.87 -0.48
CA ASP A 113 -14.82 -5.51 0.44
C ASP A 113 -14.11 -6.33 1.53
N ASP A 114 -13.02 -7.01 1.17
CA ASP A 114 -12.20 -7.70 2.17
C ASP A 114 -11.59 -6.71 3.15
N VAL A 115 -11.18 -5.52 2.69
CA VAL A 115 -10.76 -4.45 3.61
C VAL A 115 -11.90 -4.02 4.51
N LEU A 116 -13.10 -3.80 3.96
CA LEU A 116 -14.28 -3.40 4.73
C LEU A 116 -14.63 -4.39 5.84
N GLU A 117 -14.62 -5.69 5.55
CA GLU A 117 -14.93 -6.76 6.50
C GLU A 117 -13.81 -6.95 7.54
N ASN A 118 -12.54 -6.88 7.13
CA ASN A 118 -11.41 -7.07 8.05
C ASN A 118 -11.05 -5.82 8.87
N VAL A 119 -11.47 -4.62 8.46
CA VAL A 119 -11.19 -3.38 9.19
C VAL A 119 -12.40 -2.92 10.00
N GLY A 120 -13.62 -3.17 9.51
CA GLY A 120 -14.87 -2.84 10.17
C GLY A 120 -15.61 -1.69 9.50
N ARG A 121 -16.88 -1.94 9.18
CA ARG A 121 -17.77 -1.02 8.44
C ARG A 121 -17.94 0.35 9.08
N ASP A 122 -18.19 0.38 10.38
CA ASP A 122 -18.47 1.60 11.15
C ASP A 122 -17.20 2.36 11.57
N ARG A 123 -16.01 1.88 11.18
CA ARG A 123 -14.76 2.54 11.54
C ARG A 123 -14.70 3.92 10.90
N LYS A 124 -14.49 4.95 11.72
CA LYS A 124 -14.23 6.31 11.23
C LYS A 124 -12.83 6.37 10.63
N ILE A 125 -12.75 6.83 9.39
CA ILE A 125 -11.50 7.02 8.66
C ILE A 125 -11.36 8.48 8.23
N GLU A 126 -10.12 8.94 8.13
CA GLU A 126 -9.80 10.24 7.54
C GLU A 126 -9.65 10.11 6.03
N VAL A 127 -10.39 10.96 5.32
CA VAL A 127 -10.42 11.03 3.86
C VAL A 127 -9.99 12.44 3.44
N VAL A 128 -9.13 12.51 2.43
CA VAL A 128 -8.62 13.76 1.87
C VAL A 128 -9.33 14.05 0.55
N GLU A 129 -9.95 15.23 0.44
CA GLU A 129 -10.44 15.76 -0.82
C GLU A 129 -9.25 16.34 -1.61
N VAL A 130 -8.91 15.70 -2.73
CA VAL A 130 -7.67 15.97 -3.47
C VAL A 130 -7.61 17.41 -4.00
N CYS A 131 -8.70 17.94 -4.50
CA CYS A 131 -8.72 19.27 -5.12
C CYS A 131 -8.57 20.41 -4.10
N THR A 132 -9.13 20.25 -2.90
CA THR A 132 -9.17 21.29 -1.86
C THR A 132 -8.10 21.10 -0.79
N GLN A 133 -7.49 19.91 -0.74
CA GLN A 133 -6.58 19.47 0.31
C GLN A 133 -7.24 19.48 1.70
N ASN A 134 -8.57 19.38 1.77
CA ASN A 134 -9.32 19.31 3.02
C ASN A 134 -9.48 17.87 3.50
N GLY A 135 -9.25 17.63 4.79
CA GLY A 135 -9.54 16.36 5.45
C GLY A 135 -10.97 16.32 6.01
N ARG A 136 -11.64 15.17 5.92
CA ARG A 136 -12.90 14.90 6.65
C ARG A 136 -12.98 13.46 7.13
N LEU A 137 -13.75 13.25 8.19
CA LEU A 137 -14.04 11.91 8.70
C LEU A 137 -15.30 11.33 8.05
N MET A 138 -15.29 10.05 7.70
CA MET A 138 -16.48 9.28 7.32
C MET A 138 -16.36 7.82 7.76
N ASN A 139 -17.44 7.05 7.68
CA ASN A 139 -17.35 5.61 7.91
C ASN A 139 -16.61 4.95 6.74
N LEU A 140 -15.88 3.86 7.03
CA LEU A 140 -15.26 3.06 5.98
C LEU A 140 -16.30 2.53 4.99
N SER A 141 -17.49 2.12 5.45
CA SER A 141 -18.59 1.72 4.57
C SER A 141 -18.95 2.81 3.54
N ASP A 142 -19.11 4.06 3.99
CA ASP A 142 -19.49 5.17 3.13
C ASP A 142 -18.41 5.46 2.09
N PHE A 143 -17.13 5.35 2.50
CA PHE A 143 -16.01 5.50 1.60
C PHE A 143 -15.96 4.37 0.56
N ILE A 144 -16.16 3.11 0.97
CA ILE A 144 -16.12 1.96 0.05
C ILE A 144 -17.29 2.01 -0.93
N ASP A 145 -18.49 2.41 -0.49
CA ASP A 145 -19.63 2.66 -1.37
C ASP A 145 -19.32 3.76 -2.39
N TYR A 146 -18.66 4.84 -1.96
CA TYR A 146 -18.15 5.87 -2.86
C TYR A 146 -17.07 5.32 -3.80
N TYR A 147 -16.14 4.51 -3.31
CA TYR A 147 -15.00 3.98 -4.07
C TYR A 147 -15.45 3.07 -5.21
N LYS A 148 -16.56 2.35 -5.02
CA LYS A 148 -17.17 1.49 -6.03
C LYS A 148 -18.02 2.22 -7.06
N LYS A 149 -18.37 3.49 -6.86
CA LYS A 149 -19.16 4.25 -7.84
C LYS A 149 -18.42 4.35 -9.16
N PRO A 150 -19.12 4.33 -10.31
CA PRO A 150 -18.50 4.66 -11.57
C PRO A 150 -18.04 6.13 -11.57
N VAL A 151 -17.03 6.43 -12.38
CA VAL A 151 -16.37 7.75 -12.40
C VAL A 151 -17.34 8.91 -12.60
N ASN A 152 -18.30 8.76 -13.52
CA ASN A 152 -19.31 9.78 -13.83
C ASN A 152 -20.24 10.13 -12.65
N GLU A 153 -20.32 9.28 -11.61
CA GLU A 153 -21.11 9.51 -10.40
C GLU A 153 -20.27 10.08 -9.24
N ARG A 154 -18.94 10.11 -9.37
CA ARG A 154 -18.02 10.66 -8.37
C ARG A 154 -17.99 12.19 -8.51
N LYS A 155 -18.58 12.89 -7.54
CA LYS A 155 -18.62 14.37 -7.50
C LYS A 155 -17.33 15.00 -6.99
N GLU A 156 -16.57 14.24 -6.22
CA GLU A 156 -15.35 14.65 -5.52
C GLU A 156 -14.31 13.56 -5.73
N LEU A 157 -13.03 13.93 -5.77
CA LEU A 157 -11.91 12.99 -5.78
C LEU A 157 -11.37 12.84 -4.37
N LEU A 158 -11.46 11.64 -3.81
CA LEU A 158 -11.13 11.37 -2.42
C LEU A 158 -10.03 10.31 -2.32
N ASN A 159 -9.07 10.53 -1.44
CA ASN A 159 -8.01 9.58 -1.11
C ASN A 159 -8.04 9.21 0.38
N VAL A 160 -7.56 8.01 0.71
CA VAL A 160 -7.32 7.58 2.10
C VAL A 160 -5.83 7.29 2.23
N LEU A 161 -5.15 8.03 3.12
CA LEU A 161 -3.70 7.92 3.31
C LEU A 161 -3.29 7.43 4.70
N SER A 162 -4.17 7.57 5.68
CA SER A 162 -3.86 7.37 7.10
C SER A 162 -4.61 6.19 7.72
N LEU A 163 -5.12 5.25 6.91
CA LEU A 163 -5.83 4.08 7.43
C LEU A 163 -4.86 3.05 8.02
N GLU A 164 -4.59 3.22 9.31
CA GLU A 164 -3.83 2.29 10.12
C GLU A 164 -4.67 1.05 10.49
N PHE A 165 -4.14 -0.17 10.41
CA PHE A 165 -4.94 -1.38 10.65
C PHE A 165 -4.33 -2.41 11.61
N SER A 166 -3.31 -2.09 12.41
CA SER A 166 -2.62 -3.07 13.26
C SER A 166 -3.51 -3.71 14.33
N SER A 167 -4.66 -3.11 14.67
CA SER A 167 -5.62 -3.66 15.65
C SER A 167 -6.85 -4.30 15.02
N THR A 168 -6.79 -4.65 13.74
CA THR A 168 -7.90 -5.32 13.03
C THR A 168 -7.47 -6.70 12.51
N PRO A 169 -8.42 -7.62 12.22
CA PRO A 169 -8.11 -8.92 11.62
C PRO A 169 -7.21 -8.89 10.38
N LEU A 170 -7.24 -7.79 9.61
CA LEU A 170 -6.38 -7.64 8.43
C LEU A 170 -4.89 -7.69 8.77
N ALA A 171 -4.53 -7.32 10.00
CA ALA A 171 -3.16 -7.31 10.47
C ALA A 171 -2.49 -8.70 10.47
N ASP A 172 -3.29 -9.77 10.48
CA ASP A 172 -2.81 -11.16 10.42
C ASP A 172 -2.47 -11.60 8.98
N LEU A 173 -3.00 -10.91 7.97
CA LEU A 173 -2.79 -11.22 6.56
C LEU A 173 -1.60 -10.46 5.94
N VAL A 174 -1.14 -9.39 6.59
CA VAL A 174 -0.12 -8.49 6.07
C VAL A 174 1.07 -8.40 7.02
N SER A 175 2.27 -8.66 6.50
CA SER A 175 3.51 -8.42 7.25
C SER A 175 4.45 -7.49 6.48
N ALA A 176 5.09 -6.60 7.22
CA ALA A 176 6.20 -5.81 6.70
C ALA A 176 7.34 -6.74 6.22
N PRO A 177 8.27 -6.24 5.38
CA PRO A 177 9.47 -7.01 5.02
C PRO A 177 10.20 -7.54 6.26
N ALA A 178 10.71 -8.76 6.20
CA ALA A 178 11.26 -9.47 7.36
C ALA A 178 12.44 -8.76 8.06
N PHE A 179 13.07 -7.79 7.40
CA PHE A 179 14.12 -6.97 7.99
C PHE A 179 13.58 -5.80 8.83
N VAL A 180 12.38 -5.28 8.53
CA VAL A 180 11.83 -4.08 9.18
C VAL A 180 11.67 -4.30 10.69
N PRO A 181 11.06 -5.41 11.18
CA PRO A 181 10.96 -5.67 12.61
C PRO A 181 12.31 -5.80 13.34
N LYS A 182 13.40 -6.06 12.61
CA LYS A 182 14.75 -6.19 13.22
C LYS A 182 15.37 -4.83 13.55
N ILE A 183 14.88 -3.75 12.95
CA ILE A 183 15.41 -2.38 13.11
C ILE A 183 14.36 -1.40 13.64
N ASP A 184 13.08 -1.76 13.60
CA ASP A 184 11.99 -0.92 14.05
C ASP A 184 12.04 -0.64 15.56
N TRP A 185 11.91 0.63 15.96
CA TRP A 185 12.00 1.01 17.37
C TRP A 185 10.78 0.60 18.18
N ILE A 186 9.60 0.49 17.55
CA ILE A 186 8.41 0.02 18.26
C ILE A 186 8.62 -1.44 18.67
N ASP A 187 9.10 -2.27 17.75
CA ASP A 187 9.36 -3.69 18.01
C ASP A 187 10.55 -3.95 18.96
N ASN A 188 11.60 -3.12 18.90
CA ASN A 188 12.85 -3.37 19.62
C ASN A 188 13.05 -2.56 20.92
N VAL A 189 12.41 -1.40 21.05
CA VAL A 189 12.67 -0.44 22.14
C VAL A 189 11.42 -0.11 22.96
N TRP A 190 10.23 -0.15 22.37
CA TRP A 190 9.01 0.23 23.09
C TRP A 190 8.70 -0.75 24.24
N PRO A 191 8.28 -0.26 25.43
CA PRO A 191 8.03 -1.13 26.58
C PRO A 191 7.00 -2.24 26.31
N LYS A 192 7.40 -3.50 26.49
CA LYS A 192 6.58 -4.69 26.18
C LYS A 192 5.30 -4.77 27.00
N GLU A 193 5.31 -4.20 28.20
CA GLU A 193 4.17 -4.13 29.11
C GLU A 193 3.04 -3.27 28.52
N LEU A 194 3.36 -2.29 27.67
CA LEU A 194 2.36 -1.45 27.02
C LEU A 194 1.61 -2.21 25.91
N PHE A 195 2.25 -3.14 25.21
CA PHE A 195 1.54 -4.02 24.26
C PHE A 195 0.53 -4.92 24.99
N LYS A 196 0.95 -5.56 26.08
CA LYS A 196 0.05 -6.35 26.93
C LYS A 196 -1.10 -5.50 27.49
N ARG A 197 -0.82 -4.26 27.86
CA ARG A 197 -1.84 -3.31 28.32
C ARG A 197 -2.82 -2.99 27.22
N GLN A 198 -2.35 -2.76 25.99
CA GLN A 198 -3.21 -2.53 24.83
C GLN A 198 -4.19 -3.68 24.62
N GLU A 199 -3.71 -4.92 24.55
CA GLU A 199 -4.54 -6.11 24.36
C GLU A 199 -5.61 -6.25 25.47
N ASN A 200 -5.21 -6.02 26.72
CA ASN A 200 -6.12 -6.03 27.86
C ASN A 200 -7.18 -4.91 27.80
N LEU A 201 -6.84 -3.74 27.25
CA LEU A 201 -7.78 -2.64 27.10
C LEU A 201 -8.77 -2.90 25.98
N LEU A 202 -8.29 -3.31 24.80
CA LEU A 202 -9.13 -3.60 23.64
C LEU A 202 -10.12 -4.75 23.92
N SER A 203 -9.71 -5.76 24.68
CA SER A 203 -10.59 -6.87 25.07
C SER A 203 -11.68 -6.48 26.08
N LYS A 204 -11.50 -5.42 26.87
CA LYS A 204 -12.41 -5.05 27.98
C LYS A 204 -13.25 -3.80 27.72
N SER A 205 -12.78 -2.90 26.86
CA SER A 205 -13.38 -1.58 26.67
C SER A 205 -13.92 -1.42 25.25
N LEU A 206 -15.24 -1.27 25.13
CA LEU A 206 -15.88 -0.88 23.87
C LEU A 206 -15.38 0.51 23.44
N TRP A 207 -15.34 1.46 24.37
CA TRP A 207 -14.83 2.81 24.11
C TRP A 207 -13.41 2.81 23.54
N ALA A 208 -12.50 1.97 24.07
CA ALA A 208 -11.12 1.93 23.59
C ALA A 208 -11.03 1.42 22.14
N ARG A 209 -11.91 0.49 21.76
CA ARG A 209 -12.01 0.00 20.38
C ARG A 209 -12.61 1.06 19.46
N GLU A 210 -13.68 1.72 19.88
CA GLU A 210 -14.37 2.74 19.08
C GLU A 210 -13.55 4.02 18.86
N GLN A 211 -12.71 4.39 19.84
CA GLN A 211 -11.85 5.57 19.75
C GLN A 211 -10.44 5.26 19.21
N ASP A 212 -10.20 4.03 18.75
CA ASP A 212 -8.90 3.54 18.29
C ASP A 212 -7.75 3.91 19.26
N PHE A 213 -8.03 3.81 20.56
CA PHE A 213 -7.10 4.21 21.61
C PHE A 213 -5.85 3.33 21.59
N SER A 214 -4.66 3.92 21.75
CA SER A 214 -3.41 3.18 21.79
C SER A 214 -2.48 3.56 22.93
N THR A 215 -1.83 2.57 23.53
CA THR A 215 -0.73 2.73 24.51
C THR A 215 0.67 2.70 23.87
N TYR A 216 0.75 2.58 22.55
CA TYR A 216 1.99 2.64 21.77
C TYR A 216 1.75 3.35 20.41
N PRO A 217 2.81 3.81 19.71
CA PRO A 217 2.64 4.47 18.42
C PRO A 217 2.14 3.45 17.38
N LYS A 218 0.87 3.56 16.99
CA LYS A 218 0.30 2.73 15.93
C LYS A 218 0.60 3.37 14.58
N VAL A 219 1.77 3.07 14.03
CA VAL A 219 2.26 3.66 12.77
C VAL A 219 3.03 2.65 11.91
N GLN A 220 2.74 1.36 12.05
CA GLN A 220 3.49 0.29 11.38
C GLN A 220 2.78 -0.29 10.15
N ARG A 221 1.46 -0.21 10.08
CA ARG A 221 0.65 -0.86 9.04
C ARG A 221 -0.43 0.06 8.53
N PHE A 222 -0.34 0.44 7.25
CA PHE A 222 -1.26 1.35 6.59
C PHE A 222 -1.81 0.76 5.30
N ILE A 223 -3.06 1.08 5.00
CA ILE A 223 -3.67 0.87 3.69
C ILE A 223 -3.86 2.25 3.06
N PHE A 224 -3.57 2.32 1.78
CA PHE A 224 -3.83 3.50 0.99
C PHE A 224 -4.90 3.19 -0.06
N PHE A 225 -5.88 4.08 -0.18
CA PHE A 225 -6.83 4.06 -1.28
C PHE A 225 -6.59 5.29 -2.15
N PHE A 226 -6.35 5.03 -3.42
CA PHE A 226 -6.16 6.05 -4.44
C PHE A 226 -6.96 5.66 -5.66
N PHE A 227 -7.51 6.65 -6.35
CA PHE A 227 -7.89 6.45 -7.74
C PHE A 227 -6.67 6.67 -8.61
N LEU A 228 -6.42 5.72 -9.48
CA LEU A 228 -5.41 5.87 -10.52
C LEU A 228 -5.91 6.95 -11.48
N PHE A 229 -5.22 8.08 -11.49
CA PHE A 229 -5.01 8.80 -12.74
C PHE A 229 -4.36 7.77 -13.67
N SER A 230 -5.12 7.16 -14.59
CA SER A 230 -4.58 6.17 -15.51
C SER A 230 -3.48 6.82 -16.36
N LEU A 231 -2.24 6.67 -15.87
CA LEU A 231 -0.99 6.98 -16.55
C LEU A 231 0.20 6.18 -15.99
N PHE A 232 0.00 5.37 -14.93
CA PHE A 232 1.10 4.60 -14.32
C PHE A 232 0.84 3.10 -14.08
N PHE A 233 -0.36 2.58 -14.34
CA PHE A 233 -0.69 1.19 -14.00
C PHE A 233 -1.57 0.44 -15.03
N ALA A 234 -1.68 0.94 -16.26
CA ALA A 234 -2.38 0.22 -17.33
C ALA A 234 -1.36 -0.41 -18.30
N SER A 235 -0.70 -1.48 -17.86
CA SER A 235 -0.11 -2.47 -18.77
C SER A 235 0.25 -3.75 -18.00
N ASP A 236 -0.54 -4.79 -18.29
CA ASP A 236 -0.26 -6.22 -18.15
C ASP A 236 -0.44 -6.89 -16.76
N ILE A 237 -1.71 -7.04 -16.37
CA ILE A 237 -2.22 -8.31 -15.78
C ILE A 237 -3.31 -8.83 -16.71
N ALA A 238 -2.90 -9.58 -17.73
CA ALA A 238 -3.74 -10.51 -18.49
C ALA A 238 -2.96 -11.80 -18.68
#